data_AF-A0A3A0UIP9-F1
#
_entry.id   AF-A0A3A0UIP9-F1
#
_cell.length_a   1.000
_cell.length_b   1.000
_cell.length_c   1.000
_cell.angle_alpha   90.00
_cell.angle_beta   90.00
_cell.angle_gamma   90.00
#
_symmetry.space_group_name_H-M   'P 1'
#
loop_
_entity.id
_entity.type
_entity.pdbx_description
1 polymer ?
#
loop_
_entity_poly.entity_id
_entity_poly.type
_entity_poly.pdbx_seq_one_letter_code
_entity_poly.pdbx_strand_id
1 'polypeptide(L)'
;IDVFGYSISKGWMCIQVFFIRQGNMIKRDATMIPLQQTEEEEFYTFIGQFYDLNQHILPKEVHVPKHLNKELIQSVVDTKIVQPLKGKKKDMVDLANHNAEVTLENKFELIAKDESRTVKAIEELGDVMGIQTPIRIEAFDNSN
;
A
#
# COMPACT_ATOMS: atom_id res chain seq x y z
N ILE A 1 2.06 19.24 -7.37
CA ILE A 1 3.18 18.30 -7.14
C ILE A 1 2.56 17.07 -6.54
N ASP A 2 3.03 15.91 -6.95
CA ASP A 2 2.65 14.66 -6.28
C ASP A 2 3.88 14.11 -5.59
N VAL A 3 3.70 13.57 -4.39
CA VAL A 3 4.79 13.05 -3.56
C VAL A 3 4.53 11.58 -3.31
N PHE A 4 5.49 10.75 -3.70
CA PHE A 4 5.43 9.31 -3.54
C PHE A 4 6.37 8.88 -2.42
N GLY A 5 5.93 7.87 -1.70
CA GLY A 5 6.74 7.07 -0.79
C GLY A 5 6.22 5.64 -0.79
N TYR A 6 7.05 4.70 -0.36
CA TYR A 6 6.63 3.31 -0.28
C TYR A 6 7.30 2.59 0.90
N SER A 7 6.73 1.46 1.29
CA SER A 7 7.31 0.52 2.25
C SER A 7 7.02 -0.90 1.82
N ILE A 8 7.88 -1.85 2.22
CA ILE A 8 7.80 -3.26 1.85
C ILE A 8 7.89 -4.12 3.08
N SER A 9 7.02 -5.12 3.15
CA SER A 9 7.00 -6.10 4.22
C SER A 9 6.25 -7.35 3.76
N LYS A 10 6.76 -8.52 4.12
CA LYS A 10 6.13 -9.84 3.86
C LYS A 10 5.72 -10.06 2.39
N GLY A 11 6.54 -9.59 1.43
CA GLY A 11 6.27 -9.74 0.00
C GLY A 11 5.18 -8.81 -0.55
N TRP A 12 4.81 -7.78 0.20
CA TRP A 12 3.89 -6.73 -0.25
C TRP A 12 4.59 -5.38 -0.24
N MET A 13 4.24 -4.54 -1.22
CA MET A 13 4.59 -3.13 -1.26
C MET A 13 3.34 -2.30 -0.98
N CYS A 14 3.45 -1.36 -0.05
CA CYS A 14 2.49 -0.27 0.10
C CYS A 14 3.09 0.98 -0.52
N ILE A 15 2.36 1.64 -1.42
CA ILE A 15 2.75 2.91 -2.03
C ILE A 15 1.79 3.99 -1.56
N GLN A 16 2.32 5.05 -0.98
CA GLN A 16 1.59 6.23 -0.55
C GLN A 16 1.82 7.37 -1.55
N VAL A 17 0.74 8.00 -1.99
CA VAL A 17 0.77 9.20 -2.83
C VAL A 17 0.09 10.36 -2.11
N PHE A 18 0.75 11.51 -2.05
CA PHE A 18 0.15 12.78 -1.65
C PHE A 18 -0.01 13.70 -2.84
N PHE A 19 -1.23 14.17 -3.05
CA PHE A 19 -1.55 15.12 -4.10
C PHE A 19 -1.55 16.52 -3.51
N ILE A 20 -0.59 17.35 -3.92
CA ILE A 20 -0.43 18.71 -3.41
C ILE A 20 -0.68 19.71 -4.54
N ARG A 21 -1.64 20.61 -4.36
CA ARG A 21 -1.99 21.65 -5.34
C ARG A 21 -2.03 23.00 -4.62
N GLN A 22 -1.40 24.01 -5.22
CA GLN A 22 -1.30 25.37 -4.64
C GLN A 22 -0.76 25.39 -3.18
N GLY A 23 0.12 24.44 -2.83
CA GLY A 23 0.69 24.32 -1.48
C GLY A 23 -0.15 23.50 -0.48
N ASN A 24 -1.39 23.15 -0.82
CA ASN A 24 -2.28 22.36 0.05
C ASN A 24 -2.29 20.90 -0.38
N MET A 25 -2.27 19.98 0.59
CA MET A 25 -2.54 18.57 0.35
C MET A 25 -4.03 18.39 0.13
N ILE A 26 -4.44 18.04 -1.08
CA ILE A 26 -5.84 17.90 -1.48
C ILE A 26 -6.34 16.46 -1.41
N LYS A 27 -5.42 15.49 -1.49
CA LYS A 27 -5.74 14.05 -1.44
C LYS A 27 -4.53 13.26 -0.98
N ARG A 28 -4.79 12.11 -0.36
CA ARG A 28 -3.81 11.08 -0.04
C ARG A 28 -4.40 9.72 -0.39
N ASP A 29 -3.66 8.91 -1.13
CA ASP A 29 -4.07 7.56 -1.51
C ASP A 29 -2.96 6.58 -1.16
N ALA A 30 -3.34 5.39 -0.70
CA ALA A 30 -2.42 4.29 -0.46
C ALA A 30 -2.85 3.07 -1.27
N THR A 31 -1.91 2.45 -1.96
CA THR A 31 -2.14 1.26 -2.77
C THR A 31 -1.23 0.13 -2.32
N MET A 32 -1.80 -1.05 -2.15
CA MET A 32 -1.11 -2.27 -1.76
C MET A 32 -0.99 -3.18 -2.98
N ILE A 33 0.24 -3.58 -3.32
CA ILE A 33 0.52 -4.49 -4.43
C ILE A 33 1.44 -5.63 -3.97
N PRO A 34 1.26 -6.85 -4.49
CA PRO A 34 2.21 -7.93 -4.24
C PRO A 34 3.54 -7.59 -4.91
N LEU A 35 4.65 -7.90 -4.23
CA LEU A 35 5.98 -7.74 -4.79
C LEU A 35 6.33 -8.99 -5.62
N GLN A 36 6.26 -8.87 -6.94
CA GLN A 36 6.57 -9.98 -7.86
C GLN A 36 8.00 -9.88 -8.43
N GLN A 37 8.57 -8.68 -8.41
CA GLN A 37 9.88 -8.35 -8.96
C GLN A 37 10.73 -7.65 -7.89
N THR A 38 11.80 -6.98 -8.32
CA THR A 38 12.54 -6.09 -7.42
C THR A 38 11.66 -4.91 -6.98
N GLU A 39 11.99 -4.32 -5.83
CA GLU A 39 11.28 -3.17 -5.27
C GLU A 39 11.21 -1.99 -6.25
N GLU A 40 12.30 -1.77 -6.98
CA GLU A 40 12.41 -0.67 -7.93
C GLU A 40 11.55 -0.91 -9.16
N GLU A 41 11.62 -2.10 -9.77
CA GLU A 41 10.85 -2.46 -10.96
C GLU A 41 9.34 -2.43 -10.70
N GLU A 42 8.92 -2.91 -9.52
CA GLU A 42 7.52 -2.88 -9.11
C GLU A 42 7.03 -1.43 -8.95
N PHE A 43 7.84 -0.56 -8.33
CA PHE A 43 7.52 0.87 -8.22
C PHE A 43 7.46 1.56 -9.59
N TYR A 44 8.40 1.28 -10.50
CA TYR A 44 8.41 1.87 -11.85
C TYR A 44 7.18 1.46 -12.66
N THR A 45 6.80 0.19 -12.56
CA THR A 45 5.59 -0.34 -13.20
C THR A 45 4.35 0.35 -12.64
N PHE A 46 4.25 0.45 -11.31
CA PHE A 46 3.14 1.11 -10.65
C PHE A 46 3.01 2.58 -11.06
N ILE A 47 4.10 3.36 -11.02
CA ILE A 47 4.00 4.81 -11.25
C ILE A 47 3.63 5.15 -12.70
N GLY A 48 4.11 4.37 -13.68
CA GLY A 48 3.68 4.51 -15.07
C GLY A 48 2.18 4.23 -15.22
N GLN A 49 1.73 3.07 -14.74
CA GLN A 49 0.31 2.69 -14.76
C GLN A 49 -0.59 3.68 -14.00
N PHE A 50 -0.08 4.25 -12.90
CA PHE A 50 -0.82 5.19 -12.08
C PHE A 50 -1.22 6.45 -12.86
N TYR A 51 -0.33 6.99 -13.69
CA TYR A 51 -0.64 8.14 -14.53
C TYR A 51 -1.34 7.77 -15.84
N ASP A 52 -1.08 6.59 -16.40
CA ASP A 52 -1.69 6.14 -17.67
C ASP A 52 -3.15 5.67 -17.50
N LEU A 53 -3.45 4.83 -16.50
CA LEU A 53 -4.74 4.14 -16.37
C LEU A 53 -5.77 4.92 -15.57
N ASN A 54 -5.34 5.65 -14.53
CA ASN A 54 -6.26 6.27 -13.56
C ASN A 54 -6.64 7.72 -13.91
N GLN A 55 -6.24 8.22 -15.09
CA GLN A 55 -6.44 9.60 -15.54
C GLN A 55 -6.04 10.66 -14.49
N HIS A 56 -5.04 10.34 -13.65
CA HIS A 56 -4.54 11.29 -12.68
C HIS A 56 -3.89 12.47 -13.41
N ILE A 57 -4.32 13.68 -13.06
CA ILE A 57 -3.76 14.90 -13.66
C ILE A 57 -2.28 14.98 -13.33
N LEU A 58 -1.46 14.85 -14.37
CA LEU A 58 -0.01 14.92 -14.27
C LEU A 58 0.43 16.25 -13.63
N PRO A 59 1.17 16.23 -12.51
CA PRO A 59 1.61 17.45 -11.84
C PRO A 59 2.79 18.07 -12.58
N LYS A 60 3.17 19.30 -12.21
CA LYS A 60 4.40 19.96 -12.70
C LYS A 60 5.70 19.27 -12.27
N GLU A 61 5.66 18.59 -11.13
CA GLU A 61 6.79 17.80 -10.62
C GLU A 61 6.26 16.68 -9.72
N VAL A 62 6.98 15.56 -9.75
CA VAL A 62 6.77 14.39 -8.89
C VAL A 62 7.99 14.22 -7.99
N HIS A 63 7.75 14.06 -6.69
CA HIS A 63 8.81 13.84 -5.70
C HIS A 63 8.83 12.36 -5.32
N VAL A 64 10.01 11.76 -5.34
CA VAL A 64 10.19 10.33 -5.07
C VAL A 64 11.37 10.10 -4.12
N PRO A 65 11.46 8.92 -3.47
CA PRO A 65 12.62 8.54 -2.68
C PRO A 65 13.94 8.60 -3.47
N LYS A 66 15.03 8.93 -2.76
CA LYS A 66 16.36 9.20 -3.35
C LYS A 66 17.04 7.97 -3.95
N HIS A 67 16.69 6.79 -3.48
CA HIS A 67 17.36 5.53 -3.88
C HIS A 67 16.84 5.00 -5.21
N LEU A 68 15.71 5.50 -5.69
CA LEU A 68 15.17 5.13 -6.99
C LEU A 68 15.97 5.71 -8.14
N ASN A 69 15.94 5.07 -9.29
CA ASN A 69 16.53 5.59 -10.52
C ASN A 69 15.59 6.64 -11.14
N LYS A 70 16.05 7.90 -11.14
CA LYS A 70 15.28 9.03 -11.65
C LYS A 70 15.02 8.91 -13.16
N GLU A 71 16.01 8.48 -13.92
CA GLU A 71 15.95 8.38 -15.38
C GLU A 71 14.92 7.34 -15.82
N LEU A 72 14.80 6.22 -15.10
CA LEU A 72 13.77 5.21 -15.35
C LEU A 72 12.36 5.72 -15.03
N ILE A 73 12.18 6.49 -13.95
CA ILE A 73 10.86 7.08 -13.66
C ILE A 73 10.50 8.11 -14.72
N GLN A 74 11.48 8.89 -15.17
CA GLN A 74 11.30 9.92 -16.19
C GLN A 74 10.93 9.33 -17.57
N SER A 75 11.29 8.07 -17.84
CA SER A 75 10.92 7.39 -19.11
C SER A 75 9.47 6.89 -19.11
N VAL A 76 8.86 6.70 -17.94
CA VAL A 76 7.46 6.25 -17.80
C VAL A 76 6.50 7.35 -17.33
N VAL A 77 7.02 8.51 -16.90
CA VAL A 77 6.22 9.66 -16.48
C VAL A 77 6.76 10.95 -17.11
N ASP A 78 5.95 11.61 -17.95
CA ASP A 78 6.32 12.85 -18.65
C ASP A 78 6.23 14.12 -17.78
N THR A 79 6.90 14.10 -16.62
CA THR A 79 6.96 15.25 -15.72
C THR A 79 8.28 15.31 -14.98
N LYS A 80 8.65 16.48 -14.46
CA LYS A 80 9.90 16.65 -13.74
C LYS A 80 9.96 15.75 -12.50
N ILE A 81 10.87 14.79 -12.50
CA ILE A 81 11.15 13.96 -11.32
C ILE A 81 12.16 14.66 -10.40
N VAL A 82 11.85 14.72 -9.11
CA VAL A 82 12.66 15.37 -8.06
C VAL A 82 12.90 14.39 -6.93
N GLN A 83 14.17 14.28 -6.51
CA GLN A 83 14.59 13.49 -5.35
C GLN A 83 15.11 14.45 -4.28
N PRO A 84 14.23 15.00 -3.44
CA PRO A 84 14.66 15.97 -2.45
C PRO A 84 15.57 15.29 -1.42
N LEU A 85 16.65 15.98 -1.02
CA LEU A 85 17.62 15.47 -0.03
C LEU A 85 17.47 16.12 1.35
N LYS A 86 16.86 17.31 1.43
CA LYS A 86 16.66 18.07 2.68
C LYS A 86 15.48 19.03 2.61
N GLY A 87 15.01 19.45 3.79
CA GLY A 87 13.95 20.44 3.98
C GLY A 87 12.55 19.92 3.65
N LYS A 88 11.56 20.81 3.59
CA LYS A 88 10.13 20.47 3.52
C LYS A 88 9.75 19.44 2.44
N LYS A 89 10.40 19.49 1.26
CA LYS A 89 10.15 18.50 0.19
C LYS A 89 10.61 17.10 0.58
N LYS A 90 11.75 16.98 1.27
CA LYS A 90 12.26 15.71 1.80
C LYS A 90 11.36 15.19 2.92
N ASP A 91 10.94 16.07 3.83
CA ASP A 91 10.05 15.73 4.93
C ASP A 91 8.71 15.15 4.41
N MET A 92 8.19 15.67 3.29
CA MET A 92 7.01 15.12 2.65
C MET A 92 7.22 13.71 2.08
N VAL A 93 8.38 13.42 1.51
CA VAL A 93 8.73 12.07 1.03
C VAL A 93 8.89 11.10 2.21
N ASP A 94 9.51 11.54 3.31
CA ASP A 94 9.63 10.73 4.52
C ASP A 94 8.28 10.43 5.15
N LEU A 95 7.39 11.43 5.21
CA LEU A 95 6.02 11.23 5.68
C LEU A 95 5.27 10.24 4.77
N ALA A 96 5.49 10.29 3.46
CA ALA A 96 4.87 9.32 2.55
C ALA A 96 5.37 7.90 2.80
N ASN A 97 6.68 7.70 2.98
CA ASN A 97 7.27 6.40 3.33
C ASN A 97 6.73 5.88 4.66
N HIS A 98 6.69 6.74 5.69
CA HIS A 98 6.20 6.35 7.01
C HIS A 98 4.71 6.00 6.98
N ASN A 99 3.89 6.77 6.26
CA ASN A 99 2.48 6.44 6.11
C ASN A 99 2.27 5.12 5.36
N ALA A 100 3.11 4.81 4.36
CA ALA A 100 3.07 3.53 3.67
C ALA A 100 3.41 2.36 4.62
N GLU A 101 4.44 2.51 5.45
CA GLU A 101 4.82 1.55 6.50
C GLU A 101 3.67 1.31 7.48
N VAL A 102 3.13 2.37 8.08
CA VAL A 102 2.00 2.27 9.02
C VAL A 102 0.76 1.65 8.37
N THR A 103 0.48 1.97 7.10
CA THR A 103 -0.65 1.37 6.38
C THR A 103 -0.46 -0.12 6.17
N LEU A 104 0.75 -0.54 5.80
CA LEU A 104 1.13 -1.93 5.57
C LEU A 104 1.03 -2.75 6.86
N GLU A 105 1.59 -2.23 7.96
CA GLU A 105 1.54 -2.86 9.28
C GLU A 105 0.10 -3.04 9.77
N ASN A 106 -0.70 -1.97 9.74
CA ASN A 106 -2.10 -2.02 10.15
C ASN A 106 -2.90 -3.06 9.34
N LYS A 107 -2.62 -3.19 8.03
CA LYS A 107 -3.28 -4.18 7.18
C LYS A 107 -2.95 -5.61 7.63
N PHE A 108 -1.69 -5.91 7.93
CA PHE A 108 -1.30 -7.22 8.43
C PHE A 108 -1.81 -7.51 9.84
N GLU A 109 -1.85 -6.51 10.72
CA GLU A 109 -2.46 -6.67 12.04
C GLU A 109 -3.95 -7.02 11.95
N LEU A 110 -4.69 -6.36 11.06
CA LEU A 110 -6.09 -6.66 10.84
C LEU A 110 -6.29 -8.10 10.36
N ILE A 111 -5.48 -8.56 9.40
CA ILE A 111 -5.52 -9.94 8.90
C ILE A 111 -5.24 -10.94 10.04
N ALA A 112 -4.19 -10.71 10.84
CA ALA A 112 -3.85 -11.59 11.96
C ALA A 112 -4.94 -11.59 13.05
N LYS A 113 -5.57 -10.44 13.30
CA LYS A 113 -6.72 -10.33 14.23
C LYS A 113 -7.94 -11.08 13.71
N ASP A 114 -8.24 -11.00 12.42
CA ASP A 114 -9.37 -11.74 11.84
C ASP A 114 -9.12 -13.26 11.84
N GLU A 115 -7.88 -13.70 11.58
CA GLU A 115 -7.49 -15.11 11.67
C GLU A 115 -7.61 -15.63 13.11
N SER A 116 -7.07 -14.90 14.09
CA SER A 116 -7.16 -15.27 15.51
C SER A 116 -8.59 -15.28 16.04
N ARG A 117 -9.44 -14.33 15.61
CA ARG A 117 -10.88 -14.34 15.93
C ARG A 117 -11.58 -15.56 15.37
N THR A 118 -11.26 -15.94 14.14
CA THR A 118 -11.84 -17.12 13.48
C THR A 118 -11.44 -18.41 14.20
N VAL A 119 -10.16 -18.57 14.55
CA VAL A 119 -9.68 -19.73 15.31
C VAL A 119 -10.35 -19.79 16.68
N LYS A 120 -10.36 -18.69 17.44
CA LYS A 120 -10.97 -18.64 18.78
C LYS A 120 -12.47 -18.94 18.75
N ALA A 121 -13.19 -18.48 17.73
CA ALA A 121 -14.61 -18.77 17.58
C ALA A 121 -14.88 -20.27 17.36
N ILE A 122 -14.01 -20.97 16.61
CA ILE A 122 -14.11 -22.41 16.39
C ILE A 122 -13.74 -23.19 17.65
N GLU A 123 -12.72 -22.75 18.40
CA GLU A 123 -12.37 -23.32 19.71
C GLU A 123 -13.52 -23.17 20.71
N GLU A 124 -14.08 -21.96 20.85
CA GLU A 124 -15.23 -21.70 21.73
C GLU A 124 -16.47 -22.53 21.32
N LEU A 125 -16.70 -22.73 20.02
CA LEU A 125 -17.76 -23.62 19.53
C LEU A 125 -17.54 -25.07 19.97
N GLY A 126 -16.31 -25.58 19.85
CA GLY A 126 -15.93 -26.90 20.33
C GLY A 126 -16.20 -27.06 21.84
N ASP A 127 -15.75 -26.09 22.63
CA ASP A 127 -15.94 -26.07 24.08
C ASP A 127 -17.42 -26.07 24.48
N VAL A 128 -18.24 -25.21 23.85
CA VAL A 128 -19.69 -25.13 24.11
C VAL A 128 -20.41 -26.42 23.70
N MET A 129 -19.97 -27.05 22.61
CA MET A 129 -20.52 -28.32 22.13
C MET A 129 -19.94 -29.55 22.85
N GLY A 130 -18.92 -29.38 23.70
CA GLY A 130 -18.23 -30.48 24.38
C GLY A 130 -17.46 -31.40 23.42
N ILE A 131 -16.99 -30.87 22.28
CA ILE A 131 -16.24 -31.60 21.27
C ILE A 131 -14.86 -30.98 21.08
N GLN A 132 -13.93 -31.72 20.49
CA GLN A 132 -12.66 -31.14 20.04
C GLN A 132 -12.91 -30.02 19.01
N THR A 133 -12.05 -29.00 19.00
CA THR A 133 -12.04 -27.90 18.01
C THR A 133 -12.41 -28.41 16.60
N PRO A 134 -13.58 -28.02 16.07
CA PRO A 134 -14.05 -28.52 14.79
C PRO A 134 -13.11 -28.15 13.64
N ILE A 135 -12.65 -29.14 12.88
CA ILE A 135 -11.75 -28.93 11.73
C ILE A 135 -12.49 -28.89 10.37
N ARG A 136 -13.75 -29.33 10.34
CA ARG A 136 -14.61 -29.34 9.17
C ARG A 136 -16.03 -28.98 9.59
N ILE A 137 -16.60 -27.96 8.95
CA ILE A 137 -17.96 -27.47 9.20
C ILE A 137 -18.68 -27.46 7.86
N GLU A 138 -19.79 -28.20 7.76
CA GLU A 138 -20.66 -28.20 6.58
C GLU A 138 -22.00 -27.58 6.97
N ALA A 139 -22.42 -26.56 6.24
CA ALA A 139 -23.72 -25.92 6.41
C ALA A 139 -24.61 -26.27 5.21
N PHE A 140 -25.80 -26.80 5.48
CA PHE A 140 -26.82 -27.08 4.47
C PHE A 140 -27.96 -26.08 4.66
N ASP A 141 -28.25 -25.28 3.63
CA ASP A 141 -29.43 -24.42 3.60
C ASP A 141 -30.53 -25.09 2.78
N ASN A 142 -31.66 -25.40 3.43
CA ASN A 142 -32.82 -25.99 2.78
C ASN A 142 -33.90 -24.91 2.61
N SER A 143 -33.68 -24.02 1.65
CA SER A 143 -34.67 -23.02 1.23
C SER A 143 -35.64 -23.64 0.21
N ASN A 144 -36.95 -23.46 0.41
CA ASN A 144 -38.05 -23.97 -0.43
C ASN A 144 -38.81 -22.84 -1.13
#